data_AF-A0A8J4X8Q1-F1
#
_entry.id   AF-A0A8J4X8Q1-F1
#
_cell.length_a   1.000
_cell.length_b   1.000
_cell.length_c   1.000
_cell.angle_alpha   90.00
_cell.angle_beta   90.00
_cell.angle_gamma   90.00
#
_symmetry.space_group_name_H-M   'P 1'
#
loop_
_entity.id
_entity.type
_entity.pdbx_description
1 polymer ?
#
loop_
_entity_poly.entity_id
_entity_poly.type
_entity_poly.pdbx_seq_one_letter_code
_entity_poly.pdbx_strand_id
1 'polypeptide(L)'
;MNSITKGRFEVFSNSDEAAINKKLPKELLLRIFSYLDVVTLCRCAQVSKAWNVLALDGSNWQKIDLFNFQTDIEGRVVENISKRCGGFLRQLSLRGCLSVGDASMKTFAQNCRNIEHLNLNGCTKITDSTCVSLSKFCSKLRHLDLTSCVSITNHALKALSEGCRVLENLNLSWCDQITRDGIEALSRGCTSLKALLLRGCTQLDDAALKHLQKHCPELVTINMQSCTQVTDEGLVSLCRGCHKLQMVCVSGCSNITDASLTALGLNCQRLKILEAARCSHVTDAGFTVLARNCHELEKMDLEECILVTDNTLVQLSIHCPRLQALSLSHCELITDDGIRHLSSSVCGQERLQVVELDNCPLITDITLEHLKSCQRLERIELYDCQQVTRAGIKRIRAHLPEIKVHAYFAPVTPPPSVHGGGQRLCRCCVIL
;
A
#
# COMPACT_ATOMS: atom_id res chain seq x y z
N MET A 1 6.24 81.56 -0.12
CA MET A 1 6.10 81.42 1.34
C MET A 1 6.14 79.94 1.69
N ASN A 2 7.17 79.56 2.46
CA ASN A 2 7.42 78.34 3.27
C ASN A 2 6.23 77.36 3.47
N SER A 3 6.34 76.05 3.23
CA SER A 3 7.20 75.02 3.86
C SER A 3 6.55 74.30 5.08
N ILE A 4 6.14 73.04 4.86
CA ILE A 4 6.51 71.80 5.59
C ILE A 4 6.16 71.63 7.10
N THR A 5 5.42 70.53 7.36
CA THR A 5 5.43 69.55 8.49
C THR A 5 4.68 69.70 9.82
N LYS A 6 4.08 68.53 10.18
CA LYS A 6 3.92 67.81 11.49
C LYS A 6 2.50 67.84 12.06
N GLY A 7 1.92 66.73 12.54
CA GLY A 7 2.35 65.33 12.71
C GLY A 7 1.12 64.44 12.88
N ARG A 8 1.14 63.22 13.43
CA ARG A 8 2.19 62.39 14.01
C ARG A 8 1.51 61.01 14.21
N PHE A 9 2.19 59.95 13.78
CA PHE A 9 2.06 58.56 14.22
C PHE A 9 1.17 58.33 15.46
N GLU A 10 0.01 57.70 15.27
CA GLU A 10 -0.48 56.78 16.30
C GLU A 10 0.37 55.51 16.20
N VAL A 11 1.39 55.49 17.06
CA VAL A 11 2.15 54.31 17.42
C VAL A 11 1.14 53.33 18.01
N PHE A 12 0.81 52.25 17.28
CA PHE A 12 0.27 51.06 17.92
C PHE A 12 1.26 50.69 19.03
N SER A 13 0.86 50.90 20.28
CA SER A 13 1.63 50.47 21.42
C SER A 13 1.85 48.96 21.30
N ASN A 14 3.06 48.50 21.62
CA ASN A 14 3.41 47.07 21.80
C ASN A 14 2.52 46.34 22.84
N SER A 15 1.43 46.93 23.32
CA SER A 15 0.47 46.37 24.27
C SER A 15 -0.46 45.33 23.63
N ASP A 16 -0.80 45.46 22.34
CA ASP A 16 -1.93 44.72 21.74
C ASP A 16 -1.55 43.45 20.98
N GLU A 17 -0.25 43.10 20.93
CA GLU A 17 0.13 41.78 20.41
C GLU A 17 -0.31 40.67 21.37
N ALA A 18 -1.02 39.68 20.83
CA ALA A 18 -1.41 38.48 21.55
C ALA A 18 -0.21 37.83 22.26
N ALA A 19 -0.43 37.31 23.48
CA ALA A 19 0.63 36.77 24.33
C ALA A 19 1.53 35.75 23.63
N ILE A 20 0.97 34.98 22.69
CA ILE A 20 1.70 34.00 21.88
C ILE A 20 2.80 34.64 21.04
N ASN A 21 2.56 35.81 20.44
CA ASN A 21 3.53 36.53 19.60
C ASN A 21 4.65 37.17 20.42
N LYS A 22 4.36 37.52 21.68
CA LYS A 22 5.34 38.10 22.61
C LYS A 22 6.23 37.05 23.28
N LYS A 23 5.66 35.88 23.60
CA LYS A 23 6.35 34.84 24.39
C LYS A 23 7.10 33.82 23.54
N LEU A 24 6.69 33.58 22.30
CA LEU A 24 7.32 32.59 21.44
C LEU A 24 8.15 33.27 20.33
N PRO A 25 9.43 32.87 20.15
CA PRO A 25 10.22 33.34 19.03
C PRO A 25 9.71 32.72 17.72
N LYS A 26 10.10 33.33 16.58
CA LYS A 26 9.66 32.96 15.23
C LYS A 26 9.87 31.46 14.94
N GLU A 27 10.97 30.90 15.39
CA GLU A 27 11.34 29.49 15.15
C GLU A 27 10.36 28.53 15.81
N LEU A 28 9.88 28.85 17.03
CA LEU A 28 8.88 28.04 17.72
C LEU A 28 7.49 28.20 17.09
N LEU A 29 7.14 29.41 16.62
CA LEU A 29 5.88 29.63 15.90
C LEU A 29 5.85 28.88 14.56
N LEU A 30 6.95 28.90 13.79
CA LEU A 30 7.08 28.08 12.58
C LEU A 30 7.02 26.59 12.89
N ARG A 31 7.63 26.15 13.99
CA ARG A 31 7.50 24.76 14.44
C ARG A 31 6.06 24.40 14.75
N ILE A 32 5.29 25.27 15.41
CA ILE A 32 3.85 25.06 15.63
C ILE A 32 3.11 24.99 14.28
N PHE A 33 3.37 25.92 13.38
CA PHE A 33 2.71 25.99 12.07
C PHE A 33 3.03 24.78 11.19
N SER A 34 4.20 24.17 11.34
CA SER A 34 4.57 22.95 10.61
C SER A 34 3.71 21.73 10.94
N TYR A 35 2.93 21.76 12.03
CA TYR A 35 1.96 20.72 12.39
C TYR A 35 0.54 21.02 11.90
N LEU A 36 0.29 22.21 11.32
CA LEU A 36 -1.02 22.61 10.83
C LEU A 36 -1.23 22.14 9.38
N ASP A 37 -2.46 21.74 9.06
CA ASP A 37 -2.84 21.43 7.68
C ASP A 37 -2.89 22.70 6.81
N VAL A 38 -2.94 22.53 5.49
CA VAL A 38 -2.96 23.62 4.50
C VAL A 38 -4.14 24.58 4.72
N VAL A 39 -5.33 24.09 5.06
CA VAL A 39 -6.51 24.94 5.29
C VAL A 39 -6.33 25.76 6.55
N THR A 40 -5.84 25.14 7.62
CA THR A 40 -5.55 25.79 8.89
C THR A 40 -4.43 26.83 8.72
N LEU A 41 -3.38 26.55 7.95
CA LEU A 41 -2.35 27.54 7.58
C LEU A 41 -2.94 28.72 6.80
N CYS A 42 -3.80 28.47 5.82
CA CYS A 42 -4.50 29.54 5.08
C CYS A 42 -5.39 30.40 5.99
N ARG A 43 -6.00 29.82 7.03
CA ARG A 43 -6.76 30.57 8.05
C ARG A 43 -5.81 31.36 8.96
N CYS A 44 -4.71 30.78 9.41
CA CYS A 44 -3.67 31.48 10.18
C CYS A 44 -3.14 32.69 9.40
N ALA A 45 -3.00 32.57 8.09
CA ALA A 45 -2.54 33.67 7.24
C ALA A 45 -3.49 34.89 7.23
N GLN A 46 -4.73 34.72 7.68
CA GLN A 46 -5.74 35.79 7.75
C GLN A 46 -5.83 36.44 9.15
N VAL A 47 -5.12 35.92 10.15
CA VAL A 47 -5.21 36.39 11.55
C VAL A 47 -4.53 37.74 11.77
N SER A 48 -3.32 37.93 11.24
CA SER A 48 -2.55 39.17 11.39
C SER A 48 -1.46 39.27 10.32
N LYS A 49 -0.82 40.45 10.18
CA LYS A 49 0.34 40.61 9.28
C LYS A 49 1.51 39.70 9.66
N ALA A 50 1.79 39.55 10.96
CA ALA A 50 2.84 38.65 11.44
C ALA A 50 2.51 37.18 11.13
N TRP A 51 1.29 36.75 11.44
CA TRP A 51 0.85 35.38 11.14
C TRP A 51 0.74 35.11 9.64
N ASN A 52 0.43 36.11 8.82
CA ASN A 52 0.48 36.00 7.37
C ASN A 52 1.87 35.62 6.87
N VAL A 53 2.90 36.34 7.33
CA VAL A 53 4.30 36.05 6.97
C VAL A 53 4.71 34.67 7.47
N LEU A 54 4.34 34.30 8.70
CA LEU A 54 4.68 33.00 9.27
C LEU A 54 3.96 31.85 8.57
N ALA A 55 2.64 31.94 8.39
CA ALA A 55 1.83 30.90 7.76
C ALA A 55 2.25 30.65 6.32
N LEU A 56 2.68 31.70 5.62
CA LEU A 56 3.12 31.60 4.23
C LEU A 56 4.64 31.41 4.07
N ASP A 57 5.36 31.15 5.16
CA ASP A 57 6.78 30.76 5.13
C ASP A 57 6.95 29.39 4.49
N GLY A 58 7.85 29.26 3.51
CA GLY A 58 8.02 28.06 2.71
C GLY A 58 8.32 26.79 3.52
N SER A 59 8.88 26.93 4.73
CA SER A 59 9.14 25.79 5.63
C SER A 59 7.86 25.07 6.08
N ASN A 60 6.72 25.75 6.12
CA ASN A 60 5.42 25.16 6.45
C ASN A 60 4.78 24.40 5.27
N TRP A 61 5.30 24.58 4.06
CA TRP A 61 4.75 24.02 2.82
C TRP A 61 5.64 22.92 2.23
N GLN A 62 6.45 22.26 3.05
CA GLN A 62 7.32 21.17 2.59
C GLN A 62 6.54 19.93 2.16
N LYS A 63 5.37 19.70 2.77
CA LYS A 63 4.49 18.56 2.50
C LYS A 63 3.08 19.07 2.24
N ILE A 64 2.53 18.74 1.08
CA ILE A 64 1.18 19.13 0.69
C ILE A 64 0.46 17.88 0.21
N ASP A 65 -0.70 17.59 0.80
CA ASP A 65 -1.63 16.57 0.30
C ASP A 65 -2.95 17.24 -0.04
N LEU A 66 -3.26 17.30 -1.34
CA LEU A 66 -4.41 18.04 -1.81
C LEU A 66 -5.70 17.22 -1.87
N PHE A 67 -5.62 15.89 -1.72
CA PHE A 67 -6.79 15.00 -1.84
C PHE A 67 -7.88 15.30 -0.80
N ASN A 68 -7.48 15.82 0.37
CA ASN A 68 -8.42 16.16 1.45
C ASN A 68 -9.27 17.41 1.16
N PHE A 69 -8.98 18.17 0.09
CA PHE A 69 -9.66 19.43 -0.18
C PHE A 69 -10.71 19.33 -1.29
N GLN A 70 -10.34 18.70 -2.40
CA GLN A 70 -11.20 18.53 -3.58
C GLN A 70 -10.80 17.25 -4.30
N THR A 71 -11.78 16.47 -4.76
CA THR A 71 -11.54 15.23 -5.50
C THR A 71 -10.92 15.48 -6.87
N ASP A 72 -11.10 16.67 -7.45
CA ASP A 72 -10.48 17.06 -8.70
C ASP A 72 -10.00 18.51 -8.66
N ILE A 73 -8.70 18.71 -8.85
CA ILE A 73 -8.04 20.01 -8.75
C ILE A 73 -7.57 20.44 -10.14
N GLU A 74 -7.85 21.68 -10.49
CA GLU A 74 -7.39 22.25 -11.74
C GLU A 74 -5.86 22.43 -11.76
N GLY A 75 -5.25 22.22 -12.93
CA GLY A 75 -3.81 22.39 -13.10
C GLY A 75 -3.28 23.78 -12.68
N ARG A 76 -4.10 24.83 -12.77
CA ARG A 76 -3.72 26.19 -12.32
C ARG A 76 -3.40 26.26 -10.82
N VAL A 77 -4.06 25.45 -10.00
CA VAL A 77 -3.78 25.37 -8.56
C VAL A 77 -2.39 24.78 -8.33
N VAL A 78 -2.06 23.70 -9.04
CA VAL A 78 -0.73 23.07 -9.00
C VAL A 78 0.36 24.06 -9.43
N GLU A 79 0.11 24.84 -10.49
CA GLU A 79 1.04 25.88 -10.94
C GLU A 79 1.25 26.97 -9.87
N ASN A 80 0.18 27.45 -9.24
CA ASN A 80 0.26 28.47 -8.19
C ASN A 80 1.02 27.94 -6.97
N ILE A 81 0.75 26.70 -6.54
CA ILE A 81 1.48 26.04 -5.46
C ILE A 81 2.96 25.94 -5.83
N SER A 82 3.28 25.56 -7.06
CA SER A 82 4.66 25.43 -7.51
C SER A 82 5.42 26.76 -7.46
N LYS A 83 4.79 27.86 -7.86
CA LYS A 83 5.38 29.20 -7.82
C LYS A 83 5.55 29.69 -6.39
N ARG A 84 4.61 29.36 -5.50
CA ARG A 84 4.62 29.79 -4.10
C ARG A 84 5.63 29.01 -3.26
N CYS A 85 5.60 27.69 -3.35
CA CYS A 85 6.43 26.81 -2.53
C CYS A 85 7.83 26.66 -3.13
N GLY A 86 7.92 26.61 -4.46
CA GLY A 86 9.17 26.54 -5.20
C GLY A 86 10.11 25.47 -4.66
N GLY A 87 11.32 25.89 -4.30
CA GLY A 87 12.38 25.02 -3.80
C GLY A 87 12.18 24.44 -2.40
N PHE A 88 11.15 24.84 -1.64
CA PHE A 88 10.88 24.26 -0.32
C PHE A 88 10.04 22.98 -0.38
N LEU A 89 9.27 22.79 -1.45
CA LEU A 89 8.38 21.65 -1.57
C LEU A 89 9.17 20.35 -1.72
N ARG A 90 8.96 19.40 -0.80
CA ARG A 90 9.61 18.08 -0.77
C ARG A 90 8.64 16.96 -1.06
N GLN A 91 7.37 17.11 -0.69
CA GLN A 91 6.34 16.09 -0.87
C GLN A 91 5.06 16.73 -1.40
N LEU A 92 4.52 16.18 -2.48
CA LEU A 92 3.24 16.59 -3.04
C LEU A 92 2.40 15.36 -3.38
N SER A 93 1.16 15.33 -2.89
CA SER A 93 0.14 14.38 -3.31
C SER A 93 -0.97 15.09 -4.09
N LEU A 94 -1.17 14.62 -5.32
CA LEU A 94 -2.24 14.99 -6.26
C LEU A 94 -3.13 13.78 -6.57
N ARG A 95 -3.19 12.81 -5.66
CA ARG A 95 -3.98 11.59 -5.86
C ARG A 95 -5.41 11.94 -6.28
N GLY A 96 -5.93 11.25 -7.29
CA GLY A 96 -7.29 11.40 -7.81
C GLY A 96 -7.56 12.67 -8.61
N CYS A 97 -6.59 13.58 -8.78
CA CYS A 97 -6.79 14.85 -9.49
C CYS A 97 -6.82 14.64 -11.02
N LEU A 98 -7.98 14.24 -11.54
CA LEU A 98 -8.21 13.89 -12.96
C LEU A 98 -7.93 15.03 -13.94
N SER A 99 -8.03 16.29 -13.51
CA SER A 99 -7.82 17.48 -14.32
C SER A 99 -6.37 17.92 -14.42
N VAL A 100 -5.47 17.36 -13.60
CA VAL A 100 -4.03 17.63 -13.68
C VAL A 100 -3.45 16.94 -14.91
N GLY A 101 -2.81 17.73 -15.78
CA GLY A 101 -2.16 17.25 -17.00
C GLY A 101 -0.74 17.78 -17.16
N ASP A 102 -0.10 17.39 -18.27
CA ASP A 102 1.34 17.59 -18.50
C ASP A 102 1.78 19.06 -18.45
N ALA A 103 0.95 20.01 -18.90
CA ALA A 103 1.30 21.44 -18.88
C ALA A 103 1.52 21.95 -17.45
N SER A 104 0.58 21.65 -16.55
CA SER A 104 0.70 22.02 -15.14
C SER A 104 1.87 21.31 -14.45
N MET A 105 2.08 20.03 -14.78
CA MET A 105 3.18 19.25 -14.21
C MET A 105 4.55 19.68 -14.73
N LYS A 106 4.64 20.17 -15.96
CA LYS A 106 5.86 20.77 -16.51
C LYS A 106 6.23 22.05 -15.77
N THR A 107 5.27 22.95 -15.56
CA THR A 107 5.47 24.17 -14.76
C THR A 107 5.88 23.83 -13.32
N PHE A 108 5.21 22.83 -12.74
CA PHE A 108 5.55 22.31 -11.41
C PHE A 108 7.00 21.83 -11.35
N ALA A 109 7.42 20.94 -12.26
CA ALA A 109 8.75 20.36 -12.28
C ALA A 109 9.84 21.44 -12.38
N GLN A 110 9.60 22.49 -13.17
CA GLN A 110 10.53 23.61 -13.35
C GLN A 110 10.78 24.40 -12.06
N ASN A 111 9.73 24.58 -11.24
CA ASN A 111 9.75 25.40 -10.03
C ASN A 111 10.13 24.59 -8.77
N CYS A 112 9.75 23.31 -8.70
CA CYS A 112 9.88 22.47 -7.52
C CYS A 112 11.01 21.42 -7.65
N ARG A 113 12.22 21.88 -7.98
CA ARG A 113 13.39 21.01 -8.26
C ARG A 113 13.90 20.17 -7.08
N ASN A 114 13.44 20.49 -5.87
CA ASN A 114 13.81 19.82 -4.63
C ASN A 114 12.80 18.76 -4.18
N ILE A 115 11.78 18.47 -5.01
CA ILE A 115 10.79 17.45 -4.75
C ILE A 115 11.45 16.07 -4.58
N GLU A 116 11.03 15.36 -3.55
CA GLU A 116 11.54 14.03 -3.18
C GLU A 116 10.43 12.98 -3.25
N HIS A 117 9.18 13.36 -2.99
CA HIS A 117 8.00 12.48 -3.05
C HIS A 117 6.90 13.12 -3.89
N LEU A 118 6.44 12.41 -4.91
CA LEU A 118 5.36 12.86 -5.76
C LEU A 118 4.34 11.74 -5.95
N ASN A 119 3.09 11.99 -5.57
CA ASN A 119 1.98 11.06 -5.78
C ASN A 119 1.02 11.62 -6.83
N LEU A 120 0.93 10.93 -7.96
CA LEU A 120 0.07 11.23 -9.10
C LEU A 120 -0.94 10.10 -9.36
N ASN A 121 -1.20 9.26 -8.35
CA ASN A 121 -2.12 8.14 -8.45
C ASN A 121 -3.48 8.61 -8.98
N GLY A 122 -3.94 8.03 -10.08
CA GLY A 122 -5.22 8.34 -10.70
C GLY A 122 -5.24 9.62 -11.53
N CYS A 123 -4.13 10.31 -11.76
CA CYS A 123 -4.06 11.48 -12.65
C CYS A 123 -4.07 11.04 -14.12
N THR A 124 -5.24 10.70 -14.65
CA THR A 124 -5.40 10.03 -15.96
C THR A 124 -5.00 10.87 -17.19
N LYS A 125 -4.86 12.20 -17.06
CA LYS A 125 -4.40 13.09 -18.14
C LYS A 125 -2.87 13.24 -18.21
N ILE A 126 -2.13 12.55 -17.36
CA ILE A 126 -0.67 12.57 -17.37
C ILE A 126 -0.13 11.57 -18.38
N THR A 127 0.85 12.01 -19.18
CA THR A 127 1.56 11.19 -20.16
C THR A 127 3.06 11.14 -19.88
N ASP A 128 3.80 10.46 -20.74
CA ASP A 128 5.27 10.43 -20.70
C ASP A 128 5.91 11.83 -20.65
N SER A 129 5.23 12.85 -21.19
CA SER A 129 5.70 14.26 -21.17
C SER A 129 5.93 14.79 -19.75
N THR A 130 5.13 14.36 -18.78
CA THR A 130 5.35 14.67 -17.37
C THR A 130 6.63 14.01 -16.87
N CYS A 131 6.84 12.73 -17.16
CA CYS A 131 8.05 12.01 -16.75
C CYS A 131 9.32 12.59 -17.39
N VAL A 132 9.25 13.02 -18.65
CA VAL A 132 10.32 13.79 -19.32
C VAL A 132 10.61 15.09 -18.60
N SER A 133 9.57 15.81 -18.15
CA SER A 133 9.74 17.05 -17.37
C SER A 133 10.34 16.78 -15.98
N LEU A 134 9.88 15.74 -15.28
CA LEU A 134 10.45 15.31 -13.99
C LEU A 134 11.91 14.91 -14.13
N SER A 135 12.25 14.12 -15.15
CA SER A 135 13.63 13.73 -15.46
C SER A 135 14.55 14.94 -15.64
N LYS A 136 14.07 15.97 -16.33
CA LYS A 136 14.87 17.17 -16.62
C LYS A 136 15.11 18.07 -15.40
N PHE A 137 14.15 18.16 -14.47
CA PHE A 137 14.19 19.19 -13.42
C PHE A 137 14.21 18.65 -11.99
N CYS A 138 13.78 17.40 -11.75
CA CYS A 138 13.53 16.82 -10.43
C CYS A 138 14.49 15.65 -10.12
N SER A 139 15.80 15.90 -10.17
CA SER A 139 16.83 14.87 -9.96
C SER A 139 16.95 14.35 -8.52
N LYS A 140 16.22 14.94 -7.57
CA LYS A 140 16.14 14.51 -6.17
C LYS A 140 14.94 13.60 -5.87
N LEU A 141 14.15 13.25 -6.89
CA LEU A 141 12.97 12.44 -6.72
C LEU A 141 13.34 11.03 -6.23
N ARG A 142 12.82 10.66 -5.06
CA ARG A 142 13.04 9.36 -4.40
C ARG A 142 11.80 8.48 -4.46
N HIS A 143 10.61 9.07 -4.44
CA HIS A 143 9.34 8.35 -4.44
C HIS A 143 8.41 8.93 -5.50
N LEU A 144 7.95 8.07 -6.40
CA LEU A 144 7.01 8.43 -7.46
C LEU A 144 5.88 7.40 -7.50
N ASP A 145 4.65 7.86 -7.36
CA ASP A 145 3.45 7.04 -7.54
C ASP A 145 2.71 7.48 -8.81
N LEU A 146 2.65 6.58 -9.79
CA LEU A 146 1.95 6.72 -11.07
C LEU A 146 0.81 5.71 -11.20
N THR A 147 0.31 5.17 -10.08
CA THR A 147 -0.79 4.19 -10.09
C THR A 147 -1.94 4.70 -10.96
N SER A 148 -2.46 3.86 -11.86
CA SER A 148 -3.58 4.17 -12.76
C SER A 148 -3.34 5.37 -13.69
N CYS A 149 -2.09 5.78 -13.93
CA CYS A 149 -1.73 6.68 -15.02
C CYS A 149 -1.61 5.88 -16.33
N VAL A 150 -2.76 5.54 -16.92
CA VAL A 150 -2.87 4.57 -18.03
C VAL A 150 -2.18 4.98 -19.34
N SER A 151 -1.82 6.26 -19.50
CA SER A 151 -1.10 6.79 -20.68
C SER A 151 0.43 6.81 -20.52
N ILE A 152 0.94 6.24 -19.44
CA ILE A 152 2.38 6.07 -19.20
C ILE A 152 2.88 4.84 -19.97
N THR A 153 3.97 5.00 -20.71
CA THR A 153 4.59 3.97 -21.54
C THR A 153 6.05 3.72 -21.14
N ASN A 154 6.72 2.81 -21.84
CA ASN A 154 8.16 2.57 -21.70
C ASN A 154 9.01 3.85 -21.89
N HIS A 155 8.52 4.84 -22.64
CA HIS A 155 9.24 6.10 -22.83
C HIS A 155 9.37 6.91 -21.53
N ALA A 156 8.33 6.93 -20.69
CA ALA A 156 8.41 7.53 -19.35
C ALA A 156 9.50 6.87 -18.50
N LEU A 157 9.56 5.53 -18.49
CA LEU A 157 10.54 4.80 -17.70
C LEU A 157 11.98 5.05 -18.15
N LYS A 158 12.20 5.15 -19.46
CA LYS A 158 13.48 5.58 -20.01
C LYS A 158 13.84 7.00 -19.58
N ALA A 159 12.89 7.95 -19.65
CA ALA A 159 13.15 9.31 -19.21
C ALA A 159 13.50 9.37 -17.72
N LEU A 160 12.75 8.68 -16.87
CA LEU A 160 13.00 8.61 -15.43
C LEU A 160 14.38 8.01 -15.12
N SER A 161 14.80 6.98 -15.86
CA SER A 161 16.11 6.35 -15.64
C SER A 161 17.29 7.27 -15.98
N GLU A 162 17.10 8.19 -16.91
CA GLU A 162 18.14 9.16 -17.31
C GLU A 162 18.32 10.27 -16.26
N GLY A 163 17.23 10.78 -15.67
CA GLY A 163 17.22 12.00 -14.83
C GLY A 163 16.92 11.80 -13.34
N CYS A 164 16.20 10.75 -12.96
CA CYS A 164 15.78 10.46 -11.58
C CYS A 164 16.53 9.23 -11.01
N ARG A 165 17.87 9.25 -11.06
CA ARG A 165 18.71 8.07 -10.72
C ARG A 165 18.71 7.68 -9.23
N VAL A 166 18.27 8.59 -8.37
CA VAL A 166 18.15 8.35 -6.91
C VAL A 166 16.77 7.84 -6.51
N LEU A 167 15.94 7.43 -7.49
CA LEU A 167 14.62 6.88 -7.23
C LEU A 167 14.72 5.59 -6.41
N GLU A 168 14.03 5.58 -5.28
CA GLU A 168 13.99 4.45 -4.35
C GLU A 168 12.66 3.69 -4.46
N ASN A 169 11.54 4.40 -4.61
CA ASN A 169 10.22 3.79 -4.71
C ASN A 169 9.51 4.26 -5.98
N LEU A 170 9.07 3.31 -6.79
CA LEU A 170 8.25 3.56 -7.96
C LEU A 170 7.02 2.66 -7.94
N ASN A 171 5.85 3.28 -8.09
CA ASN A 171 4.60 2.56 -8.24
C ASN A 171 4.02 2.82 -9.63
N LEU A 172 3.88 1.74 -10.42
CA LEU A 172 3.34 1.71 -11.78
C LEU A 172 2.10 0.82 -11.84
N SER A 173 1.44 0.59 -10.70
CA SER A 173 0.27 -0.30 -10.66
C SER A 173 -0.79 0.17 -11.65
N TRP A 174 -1.32 -0.75 -12.46
CA TRP A 174 -2.31 -0.50 -13.52
C TRP A 174 -1.82 0.41 -14.66
N CYS A 175 -0.50 0.54 -14.85
CA CYS A 175 0.10 1.08 -16.07
C CYS A 175 0.35 -0.05 -17.07
N ASP A 176 -0.70 -0.54 -17.73
CA ASP A 176 -0.66 -1.77 -18.52
C ASP A 176 0.13 -1.64 -19.83
N GLN A 177 0.52 -0.44 -20.25
CA GLN A 177 1.39 -0.22 -21.43
C GLN A 177 2.88 -0.42 -21.15
N ILE A 178 3.25 -0.71 -19.90
CA ILE A 178 4.63 -1.01 -19.52
C ILE A 178 4.96 -2.45 -19.88
N THR A 179 6.08 -2.63 -20.60
CA THR A 179 6.62 -3.94 -20.96
C THR A 179 8.02 -4.12 -20.39
N ARG A 180 8.62 -5.29 -20.64
CA ARG A 180 10.01 -5.59 -20.24
C ARG A 180 11.02 -4.53 -20.67
N ASP A 181 10.83 -3.88 -21.82
CA ASP A 181 11.78 -2.90 -22.36
C ASP A 181 11.81 -1.62 -21.49
N GLY A 182 10.66 -1.25 -20.93
CA GLY A 182 10.55 -0.16 -19.97
C GLY A 182 11.24 -0.49 -18.65
N ILE A 183 11.06 -1.71 -18.15
CA ILE A 183 11.73 -2.19 -16.93
C ILE A 183 13.25 -2.31 -17.13
N GLU A 184 13.70 -2.75 -18.31
CA GLU A 184 15.11 -2.75 -18.68
C GLU A 184 15.69 -1.33 -18.65
N ALA A 185 15.02 -0.38 -19.31
CA ALA A 185 15.46 1.01 -19.33
C ALA A 185 15.51 1.62 -17.91
N LEU A 186 14.48 1.37 -17.10
CA LEU A 186 14.38 1.82 -15.72
C LEU A 186 15.53 1.29 -14.87
N SER A 187 15.69 -0.04 -14.84
CA SER A 187 16.62 -0.74 -13.95
C SER A 187 18.08 -0.35 -14.20
N ARG A 188 18.46 -0.08 -15.45
CA ARG A 188 19.82 0.39 -15.80
C ARG A 188 20.18 1.75 -15.21
N GLY A 189 19.20 2.64 -15.00
CA GLY A 189 19.44 4.01 -14.50
C GLY A 189 19.11 4.19 -13.01
N CYS A 190 18.06 3.54 -12.53
CA CYS A 190 17.56 3.64 -11.16
C CYS A 190 18.04 2.44 -10.31
N THR A 191 19.35 2.31 -10.12
CA THR A 191 19.96 1.17 -9.40
C THR A 191 19.74 1.20 -7.89
N SER A 192 19.26 2.33 -7.35
CA SER A 192 18.93 2.51 -5.92
C SER A 192 17.49 2.14 -5.57
N LEU A 193 16.74 1.51 -6.49
CA LEU A 193 15.37 1.07 -6.26
C LEU A 193 15.29 0.08 -5.08
N LYS A 194 14.45 0.43 -4.11
CA LYS A 194 14.08 -0.36 -2.94
C LYS A 194 12.67 -0.91 -3.04
N ALA A 195 11.74 -0.20 -3.69
CA ALA A 195 10.38 -0.66 -3.89
C ALA A 195 9.92 -0.45 -5.33
N LEU A 196 9.42 -1.51 -5.95
CA LEU A 196 8.82 -1.48 -7.28
C LEU A 196 7.46 -2.18 -7.25
N LEU A 197 6.39 -1.41 -7.47
CA LEU A 197 5.02 -1.92 -7.49
C LEU A 197 4.50 -1.93 -8.92
N LEU A 198 4.14 -3.11 -9.41
CA LEU A 198 3.80 -3.43 -10.80
C LEU A 198 2.44 -4.16 -10.89
N ARG A 199 1.59 -4.00 -9.88
CA ARG A 199 0.29 -4.67 -9.83
C ARG A 199 -0.51 -4.38 -11.10
N GLY A 200 -1.02 -5.41 -11.76
CA GLY A 200 -1.84 -5.28 -12.96
C GLY A 200 -1.09 -4.82 -14.20
N CYS A 201 0.25 -4.83 -14.21
CA CYS A 201 1.04 -4.70 -15.43
C CYS A 201 1.11 -6.06 -16.14
N THR A 202 0.08 -6.39 -16.93
CA THR A 202 -0.13 -7.76 -17.43
C THR A 202 0.82 -8.15 -18.57
N GLN A 203 1.50 -7.17 -19.18
CA GLN A 203 2.48 -7.37 -20.26
C GLN A 203 3.89 -7.74 -19.77
N LEU A 204 4.11 -7.87 -18.46
CA LEU A 204 5.42 -8.20 -17.90
C LEU A 204 5.68 -9.70 -17.88
N ASP A 205 6.83 -10.09 -18.41
CA ASP A 205 7.33 -11.47 -18.49
C ASP A 205 8.59 -11.68 -17.62
N ASP A 206 9.12 -12.90 -17.64
CA ASP A 206 10.32 -13.28 -16.89
C ASP A 206 11.57 -12.46 -17.27
N ALA A 207 11.64 -11.93 -18.49
CA ALA A 207 12.76 -11.11 -18.93
C ALA A 207 12.81 -9.78 -18.15
N ALA A 208 11.66 -9.18 -17.82
CA ALA A 208 11.61 -7.99 -16.97
C ALA A 208 12.28 -8.24 -15.60
N LEU A 209 12.03 -9.40 -14.98
CA LEU A 209 12.60 -9.76 -13.67
C LEU A 209 14.11 -10.02 -13.76
N LYS A 210 14.61 -10.59 -14.86
CA LYS A 210 16.06 -10.74 -15.11
C LYS A 210 16.78 -9.39 -15.18
N HIS A 211 16.14 -8.36 -15.72
CA HIS A 211 16.73 -7.02 -15.72
C HIS A 211 16.83 -6.43 -14.31
N LEU A 212 15.79 -6.60 -13.48
CA LEU A 212 15.81 -6.19 -12.07
C LEU A 212 16.88 -6.93 -11.27
N GLN A 213 16.98 -8.26 -11.44
CA GLN A 213 18.02 -9.10 -10.85
C GLN A 213 19.42 -8.54 -11.08
N LYS A 214 19.70 -8.07 -12.30
CA LYS A 214 21.03 -7.60 -12.71
C LYS A 214 21.39 -6.22 -12.17
N HIS A 215 20.40 -5.33 -12.01
CA HIS A 215 20.66 -3.90 -11.79
C HIS A 215 20.09 -3.32 -10.48
N CYS A 216 19.22 -4.05 -9.77
CA CYS A 216 18.52 -3.58 -8.57
C CYS A 216 18.78 -4.49 -7.34
N PRO A 217 20.03 -4.63 -6.85
CA PRO A 217 20.36 -5.49 -5.70
C PRO A 217 19.79 -4.97 -4.37
N GLU A 218 19.40 -3.68 -4.32
CA GLU A 218 18.84 -3.02 -3.13
C GLU A 218 17.33 -3.22 -2.98
N LEU A 219 16.69 -4.01 -3.86
CA LEU A 219 15.25 -4.22 -3.86
C LEU A 219 14.80 -4.92 -2.57
N VAL A 220 13.87 -4.27 -1.87
CA VAL A 220 13.26 -4.70 -0.60
C VAL A 220 11.80 -5.11 -0.81
N THR A 221 11.10 -4.42 -1.72
CA THR A 221 9.67 -4.62 -1.97
C THR A 221 9.45 -4.79 -3.46
N ILE A 222 8.79 -5.89 -3.83
CA ILE A 222 8.28 -6.08 -5.18
C ILE A 222 6.83 -6.55 -5.13
N ASN A 223 5.96 -5.89 -5.89
CA ASN A 223 4.58 -6.32 -6.06
C ASN A 223 4.33 -6.55 -7.54
N MET A 224 4.00 -7.79 -7.90
CA MET A 224 3.68 -8.24 -9.26
C MET A 224 2.30 -8.88 -9.29
N GLN A 225 1.39 -8.42 -8.42
CA GLN A 225 0.03 -8.94 -8.37
C GLN A 225 -0.60 -8.87 -9.76
N SER A 226 -1.18 -9.98 -10.23
CA SER A 226 -1.81 -10.11 -11.55
C SER A 226 -0.87 -9.90 -12.75
N CYS A 227 0.45 -10.07 -12.58
CA CYS A 227 1.40 -10.20 -13.70
C CYS A 227 1.41 -11.65 -14.22
N THR A 228 0.36 -12.06 -14.93
CA THR A 228 0.07 -13.46 -15.28
C THR A 228 1.10 -14.15 -16.17
N GLN A 229 1.95 -13.38 -16.88
CA GLN A 229 3.02 -13.92 -17.73
C GLN A 229 4.32 -14.20 -16.97
N VAL A 230 4.41 -13.86 -15.68
CA VAL A 230 5.55 -14.19 -14.83
C VAL A 230 5.46 -15.65 -14.38
N THR A 231 6.57 -16.37 -14.49
CA THR A 231 6.71 -17.77 -14.09
C THR A 231 7.82 -17.95 -13.04
N ASP A 232 8.06 -19.20 -12.65
CA ASP A 232 9.19 -19.53 -11.78
C ASP A 232 10.53 -19.06 -12.34
N GLU A 233 10.73 -19.04 -13.67
CA GLU A 233 12.02 -18.63 -14.24
C GLU A 233 12.39 -17.19 -13.86
N GLY A 234 11.44 -16.26 -13.97
CA GLY A 234 11.63 -14.86 -13.62
C GLY A 234 11.82 -14.67 -12.13
N LEU A 235 10.96 -15.27 -11.30
CA LEU A 235 11.03 -15.09 -9.85
C LEU A 235 12.28 -15.74 -9.24
N VAL A 236 12.67 -16.93 -9.71
CA VAL A 236 13.93 -17.58 -9.32
C VAL A 236 15.12 -16.71 -9.70
N SER A 237 15.11 -16.10 -10.90
CA SER A 237 16.16 -15.16 -11.30
C SER A 237 16.22 -13.97 -10.34
N LEU A 238 15.10 -13.30 -10.09
CA LEU A 238 15.02 -12.15 -9.19
C LEU A 238 15.61 -12.47 -7.81
N CYS A 239 15.21 -13.59 -7.21
CA CYS A 239 15.69 -14.02 -5.89
C CYS A 239 17.22 -14.16 -5.83
N ARG A 240 17.87 -14.59 -6.92
CA ARG A 240 19.34 -14.74 -6.99
C ARG A 240 20.10 -13.42 -7.03
N GLY A 241 19.45 -12.29 -7.34
CA GLY A 241 20.08 -10.97 -7.35
C GLY A 241 19.62 -10.05 -6.22
N CYS A 242 18.39 -10.24 -5.72
CA CYS A 242 17.74 -9.35 -4.77
C CYS A 242 17.62 -9.99 -3.38
N HIS A 243 18.74 -10.21 -2.70
CA HIS A 243 18.79 -10.85 -1.37
C HIS A 243 18.19 -10.01 -0.23
N LYS A 244 17.89 -8.74 -0.49
CA LYS A 244 17.32 -7.78 0.49
C LYS A 244 15.79 -7.77 0.52
N LEU A 245 15.14 -8.61 -0.31
CA LEU A 245 13.68 -8.69 -0.37
C LEU A 245 13.08 -9.00 1.02
N GLN A 246 12.09 -8.19 1.39
CA GLN A 246 11.30 -8.32 2.62
C GLN A 246 9.81 -8.45 2.30
N MET A 247 9.32 -7.88 1.19
CA MET A 247 7.94 -8.03 0.74
C MET A 247 7.92 -8.48 -0.73
N VAL A 248 7.27 -9.60 -0.97
CA VAL A 248 7.04 -10.16 -2.30
C VAL A 248 5.55 -10.44 -2.43
N CYS A 249 4.91 -9.81 -3.42
CA CYS A 249 3.54 -10.12 -3.80
C CYS A 249 3.52 -10.66 -5.22
N VAL A 250 3.01 -11.88 -5.37
CA VAL A 250 2.79 -12.60 -6.64
C VAL A 250 1.36 -13.11 -6.75
N SER A 251 0.44 -12.53 -5.98
CA SER A 251 -0.96 -12.92 -6.01
C SER A 251 -1.55 -12.82 -7.42
N GLY A 252 -2.23 -13.88 -7.89
CA GLY A 252 -2.77 -13.97 -9.24
C GLY A 252 -1.74 -14.31 -10.33
N CYS A 253 -0.48 -14.59 -9.97
CA CYS A 253 0.49 -15.19 -10.89
C CYS A 253 0.32 -16.72 -10.87
N SER A 254 -0.61 -17.23 -11.67
CA SER A 254 -1.01 -18.65 -11.66
C SER A 254 0.09 -19.62 -12.10
N ASN A 255 1.16 -19.14 -12.76
CA ASN A 255 2.28 -19.96 -13.24
C ASN A 255 3.40 -20.13 -12.20
N ILE A 256 3.18 -19.69 -10.96
CA ILE A 256 4.14 -19.83 -9.85
C ILE A 256 3.93 -21.18 -9.16
N THR A 257 5.03 -21.89 -8.91
CA THR A 257 5.04 -23.20 -8.23
C THR A 257 6.01 -23.21 -7.04
N ASP A 258 6.20 -24.39 -6.45
CA ASP A 258 7.16 -24.62 -5.36
C ASP A 258 8.60 -24.25 -5.70
N ALA A 259 8.97 -24.19 -6.99
CA ALA A 259 10.30 -23.75 -7.41
C ALA A 259 10.58 -22.29 -7.00
N SER A 260 9.59 -21.42 -7.15
CA SER A 260 9.66 -20.03 -6.68
C SER A 260 9.75 -19.91 -5.17
N LEU A 261 8.90 -20.65 -4.44
CA LEU A 261 8.93 -20.66 -2.97
C LEU A 261 10.27 -21.17 -2.43
N THR A 262 10.82 -22.20 -3.08
CA THR A 262 12.17 -22.72 -2.79
C THR A 262 13.23 -21.65 -3.02
N ALA A 263 13.19 -20.93 -4.14
CA ALA A 263 14.15 -19.86 -4.42
C ALA A 263 14.06 -18.70 -3.43
N LEU A 264 12.85 -18.30 -3.03
CA LEU A 264 12.64 -17.31 -1.96
C LEU A 264 13.27 -17.78 -0.65
N GLY A 265 12.99 -19.01 -0.22
CA GLY A 265 13.56 -19.58 0.99
C GLY A 265 15.10 -19.58 0.98
N LEU A 266 15.69 -20.00 -0.15
CA LEU A 266 17.15 -20.14 -0.25
C LEU A 266 17.90 -18.81 -0.38
N ASN A 267 17.27 -17.74 -0.89
CA ASN A 267 17.98 -16.50 -1.24
C ASN A 267 17.50 -15.25 -0.51
N CYS A 268 16.34 -15.28 0.15
CA CYS A 268 15.69 -14.10 0.73
C CYS A 268 15.34 -14.33 2.22
N GLN A 269 16.34 -14.54 3.08
CA GLN A 269 16.11 -14.84 4.51
C GLN A 269 15.47 -13.69 5.31
N ARG A 270 15.45 -12.49 4.75
CA ARG A 270 14.81 -11.29 5.33
C ARG A 270 13.33 -11.16 4.97
N LEU A 271 12.74 -12.15 4.29
CA LEU A 271 11.35 -12.11 3.88
C LEU A 271 10.42 -11.99 5.10
N LYS A 272 9.55 -10.98 5.07
CA LYS A 272 8.56 -10.67 6.12
C LYS A 272 7.13 -10.83 5.62
N ILE A 273 6.89 -10.46 4.36
CA ILE A 273 5.56 -10.45 3.76
C ILE A 273 5.61 -11.26 2.47
N LEU A 274 4.80 -12.30 2.39
CA LEU A 274 4.56 -13.07 1.18
C LEU A 274 3.06 -13.07 0.87
N GLU A 275 2.70 -12.49 -0.27
CA GLU A 275 1.33 -12.56 -0.79
C GLU A 275 1.36 -13.44 -2.05
N ALA A 276 0.71 -14.60 -1.99
CA ALA A 276 0.69 -15.63 -3.03
C ALA A 276 -0.73 -16.11 -3.33
N ALA A 277 -1.74 -15.28 -3.05
CA ALA A 277 -3.13 -15.63 -3.29
C ALA A 277 -3.35 -16.02 -4.76
N ARG A 278 -4.17 -17.04 -5.03
CA ARG A 278 -4.45 -17.59 -6.38
C ARG A 278 -3.24 -18.19 -7.09
N CYS A 279 -2.17 -18.54 -6.37
CA CYS A 279 -1.13 -19.42 -6.88
C CYS A 279 -1.53 -20.89 -6.64
N SER A 280 -2.41 -21.44 -7.47
CA SER A 280 -3.02 -22.77 -7.24
C SER A 280 -2.05 -23.97 -7.35
N HIS A 281 -0.81 -23.76 -7.80
CA HIS A 281 0.20 -24.80 -7.99
C HIS A 281 1.26 -24.85 -6.89
N VAL A 282 1.19 -23.97 -5.87
CA VAL A 282 2.06 -24.09 -4.70
C VAL A 282 1.50 -25.13 -3.73
N THR A 283 2.40 -25.89 -3.11
CA THR A 283 2.06 -26.99 -2.20
C THR A 283 2.83 -26.86 -0.90
N ASP A 284 2.56 -27.78 0.04
CA ASP A 284 3.30 -27.85 1.29
C ASP A 284 4.82 -28.03 1.10
N ALA A 285 5.27 -28.61 -0.02
CA ALA A 285 6.70 -28.82 -0.28
C ALA A 285 7.45 -27.48 -0.41
N GLY A 286 6.91 -26.53 -1.18
CA GLY A 286 7.48 -25.19 -1.34
C GLY A 286 7.47 -24.42 -0.02
N PHE A 287 6.35 -24.44 0.70
CA PHE A 287 6.24 -23.76 2.00
C PHE A 287 7.13 -24.37 3.08
N THR A 288 7.39 -25.68 3.03
CA THR A 288 8.35 -26.33 3.95
C THR A 288 9.74 -25.73 3.80
N VAL A 289 10.22 -25.55 2.56
CA VAL A 289 11.54 -24.96 2.31
C VAL A 289 11.55 -23.47 2.69
N LEU A 290 10.50 -22.74 2.32
CA LEU A 290 10.35 -21.33 2.67
C LEU A 290 10.41 -21.11 4.19
N ALA A 291 9.55 -21.80 4.95
CA ALA A 291 9.44 -21.66 6.40
C ALA A 291 10.76 -21.95 7.11
N ARG A 292 11.47 -23.01 6.68
CA ARG A 292 12.76 -23.41 7.26
C ARG A 292 13.88 -22.39 7.11
N ASN A 293 13.77 -21.44 6.19
CA ASN A 293 14.83 -20.46 5.93
C ASN A 293 14.40 -19.00 6.16
N CYS A 294 13.10 -18.71 6.16
CA CYS A 294 12.55 -17.36 6.34
C CYS A 294 11.92 -17.17 7.73
N HIS A 295 12.76 -17.03 8.75
CA HIS A 295 12.32 -16.89 10.15
C HIS A 295 11.76 -15.50 10.52
N GLU A 296 11.89 -14.53 9.60
CA GLU A 296 11.35 -13.18 9.77
C GLU A 296 9.94 -13.00 9.21
N LEU A 297 9.27 -14.07 8.74
CA LEU A 297 7.91 -14.00 8.22
C LEU A 297 6.93 -13.45 9.27
N GLU A 298 6.21 -12.40 8.88
CA GLU A 298 5.22 -11.67 9.67
C GLU A 298 3.83 -11.76 9.06
N LYS A 299 3.70 -11.72 7.73
CA LYS A 299 2.42 -11.78 7.04
C LYS A 299 2.47 -12.74 5.86
N MET A 300 1.46 -13.59 5.76
CA MET A 300 1.29 -14.51 4.64
C MET A 300 -0.16 -14.49 4.16
N ASP A 301 -0.35 -14.25 2.88
CA ASP A 301 -1.65 -14.37 2.21
C ASP A 301 -1.58 -15.53 1.22
N LEU A 302 -2.27 -16.61 1.55
CA LEU A 302 -2.34 -17.86 0.80
C LEU A 302 -3.76 -18.14 0.28
N GLU A 303 -4.59 -17.10 0.12
CA GLU A 303 -5.97 -17.24 -0.36
C GLU A 303 -6.01 -18.02 -1.68
N GLU A 304 -6.92 -18.99 -1.84
CA GLU A 304 -7.03 -19.86 -3.02
C GLU A 304 -5.76 -20.69 -3.35
N CYS A 305 -4.84 -20.90 -2.40
CA CYS A 305 -3.80 -21.93 -2.51
C CYS A 305 -4.37 -23.31 -2.16
N ILE A 306 -5.21 -23.86 -3.05
CA ILE A 306 -6.06 -25.04 -2.79
C ILE A 306 -5.32 -26.34 -2.46
N LEU A 307 -4.02 -26.44 -2.75
CA LEU A 307 -3.19 -27.61 -2.48
C LEU A 307 -2.46 -27.54 -1.12
N VAL A 308 -2.63 -26.44 -0.38
CA VAL A 308 -2.05 -26.26 0.96
C VAL A 308 -2.84 -27.06 1.98
N THR A 309 -2.15 -27.83 2.82
CA THR A 309 -2.73 -28.64 3.88
C THR A 309 -2.23 -28.21 5.25
N ASP A 310 -2.69 -28.91 6.30
CA ASP A 310 -2.22 -28.70 7.67
C ASP A 310 -0.68 -28.81 7.82
N ASN A 311 0.01 -29.53 6.93
CA ASN A 311 1.47 -29.63 6.97
C ASN A 311 2.15 -28.26 6.79
N THR A 312 1.62 -27.38 5.93
CA THR A 312 2.13 -26.00 5.83
C THR A 312 2.03 -25.28 7.17
N LEU A 313 0.89 -25.39 7.86
CA LEU A 313 0.70 -24.77 9.18
C LEU A 313 1.64 -25.34 10.23
N VAL A 314 1.89 -26.65 10.20
CA VAL A 314 2.90 -27.29 11.05
C VAL A 314 4.28 -26.67 10.81
N GLN A 315 4.73 -26.53 9.55
CA GLN A 315 6.05 -25.94 9.28
C GLN A 315 6.14 -24.47 9.70
N LEU A 316 5.09 -23.67 9.46
CA LEU A 316 5.02 -22.28 9.90
C LEU A 316 5.05 -22.17 11.44
N SER A 317 4.32 -23.06 12.13
CA SER A 317 4.28 -23.11 13.60
C SER A 317 5.66 -23.37 14.22
N ILE A 318 6.51 -24.14 13.54
CA ILE A 318 7.86 -24.51 14.00
C ILE A 318 8.87 -23.41 13.67
N HIS A 319 8.83 -22.88 12.44
CA HIS A 319 9.95 -22.11 11.91
C HIS A 319 9.70 -20.60 11.77
N CYS A 320 8.46 -20.13 11.94
CA CYS A 320 8.08 -18.72 11.74
C CYS A 320 7.58 -18.06 13.05
N PRO A 321 8.47 -17.79 14.02
CA PRO A 321 8.09 -17.28 15.34
C PRO A 321 7.57 -15.84 15.32
N ARG A 322 7.67 -15.12 14.20
CA ARG A 322 7.25 -13.72 14.04
C ARG A 322 5.92 -13.53 13.33
N LEU A 323 5.25 -14.62 12.94
CA LEU A 323 4.01 -14.57 12.18
C LEU A 323 2.90 -13.83 12.96
N GLN A 324 2.25 -12.89 12.29
CA GLN A 324 1.24 -11.97 12.85
C GLN A 324 -0.08 -12.05 12.08
N ALA A 325 -0.04 -12.18 10.76
CA ALA A 325 -1.23 -12.29 9.93
C ALA A 325 -1.11 -13.46 8.95
N LEU A 326 -2.14 -14.31 8.91
CA LEU A 326 -2.20 -15.44 8.01
C LEU A 326 -3.60 -15.54 7.39
N SER A 327 -3.66 -15.46 6.06
CA SER A 327 -4.87 -15.75 5.30
C SER A 327 -4.76 -17.12 4.62
N LEU A 328 -5.76 -17.96 4.84
CA LEU A 328 -5.94 -19.30 4.28
C LEU A 328 -7.32 -19.43 3.64
N SER A 329 -7.95 -18.30 3.29
CA SER A 329 -9.29 -18.32 2.71
C SER A 329 -9.29 -19.17 1.43
N HIS A 330 -10.31 -20.02 1.25
CA HIS A 330 -10.39 -21.01 0.17
C HIS A 330 -9.27 -22.10 0.17
N CYS A 331 -8.50 -22.26 1.24
CA CYS A 331 -7.66 -23.46 1.45
C CYS A 331 -8.53 -24.59 2.03
N GLU A 332 -9.26 -25.29 1.16
CA GLU A 332 -10.30 -26.25 1.57
C GLU A 332 -9.79 -27.47 2.36
N LEU A 333 -8.48 -27.76 2.27
CA LEU A 333 -7.82 -28.90 2.94
C LEU A 333 -7.32 -28.58 4.36
N ILE A 334 -7.49 -27.34 4.83
CA ILE A 334 -7.13 -26.95 6.20
C ILE A 334 -8.18 -27.44 7.18
N THR A 335 -7.73 -28.07 8.27
CA THR A 335 -8.59 -28.60 9.33
C THR A 335 -8.30 -27.94 10.68
N ASP A 336 -9.10 -28.28 11.69
CA ASP A 336 -8.87 -27.86 13.07
C ASP A 336 -7.47 -28.26 13.60
N ASP A 337 -6.86 -29.34 13.07
CA ASP A 337 -5.54 -29.82 13.52
C ASP A 337 -4.39 -28.90 13.12
N GLY A 338 -4.40 -28.38 11.88
CA GLY A 338 -3.42 -27.38 11.45
C GLY A 338 -3.50 -26.10 12.29
N ILE A 339 -4.72 -25.67 12.64
CA ILE A 339 -4.91 -24.50 13.52
C ILE A 339 -4.46 -24.79 14.96
N ARG A 340 -4.66 -26.00 15.48
CA ARG A 340 -4.11 -26.43 16.78
C ARG A 340 -2.60 -26.28 16.83
N HIS A 341 -1.89 -26.66 15.77
CA HIS A 341 -0.44 -26.48 15.67
C HIS A 341 -0.05 -25.01 15.67
N LEU A 342 -0.74 -24.18 14.88
CA LEU A 342 -0.49 -22.75 14.84
C LEU A 342 -0.76 -22.08 16.20
N SER A 343 -1.87 -22.39 16.87
CA SER A 343 -2.26 -21.75 18.13
C SER A 343 -1.40 -22.15 19.34
N SER A 344 -0.78 -23.34 19.29
CA SER A 344 0.15 -23.84 20.31
C SER A 344 1.60 -23.38 20.10
N SER A 345 1.89 -22.69 19.00
CA SER A 345 3.22 -22.19 18.67
C SER A 345 3.59 -20.88 19.36
N VAL A 346 4.88 -20.52 19.30
CA VAL A 346 5.38 -19.23 19.81
C VAL A 346 4.70 -18.06 19.11
N CYS A 347 4.54 -18.10 17.78
CA CYS A 347 3.86 -17.03 17.06
C CYS A 347 2.37 -16.98 17.41
N GLY A 348 1.70 -18.12 17.54
CA GLY A 348 0.29 -18.21 17.96
C GLY A 348 0.04 -17.54 19.31
N GLN A 349 0.83 -17.89 20.32
CA GLN A 349 0.64 -17.40 21.69
C GLN A 349 1.05 -15.93 21.87
N GLU A 350 2.10 -15.49 21.17
CA GLU A 350 2.69 -14.18 21.44
C GLU A 350 2.45 -13.14 20.35
N ARG A 351 2.08 -13.48 19.11
CA ARG A 351 2.16 -12.51 18.00
C ARG A 351 1.02 -12.55 17.01
N LEU A 352 0.32 -13.68 16.88
CA LEU A 352 -0.75 -13.85 15.91
C LEU A 352 -1.91 -12.89 16.23
N GLN A 353 -2.22 -12.03 15.26
CA GLN A 353 -3.22 -10.96 15.35
C GLN A 353 -4.40 -11.19 14.41
N VAL A 354 -4.13 -11.72 13.22
CA VAL A 354 -5.13 -11.89 12.17
C VAL A 354 -5.07 -13.30 11.60
N VAL A 355 -6.21 -13.97 11.57
CA VAL A 355 -6.40 -15.28 10.92
C VAL A 355 -7.65 -15.22 10.04
N GLU A 356 -7.50 -15.47 8.76
CA GLU A 356 -8.61 -15.51 7.78
C GLU A 356 -8.76 -16.95 7.28
N LEU A 357 -9.94 -17.54 7.50
CA LEU A 357 -10.26 -18.94 7.20
C LEU A 357 -11.55 -19.04 6.37
N ASP A 358 -11.89 -17.98 5.63
CA ASP A 358 -13.14 -17.94 4.88
C ASP A 358 -13.18 -19.09 3.88
N ASN A 359 -14.33 -19.73 3.72
CA ASN A 359 -14.49 -20.87 2.81
C ASN A 359 -13.55 -22.05 3.12
N CYS A 360 -13.15 -22.25 4.38
CA CYS A 360 -12.54 -23.50 4.84
C CYS A 360 -13.63 -24.44 5.42
N PRO A 361 -14.15 -25.42 4.66
CA PRO A 361 -15.34 -26.17 5.05
C PRO A 361 -15.11 -27.17 6.19
N LEU A 362 -13.84 -27.52 6.47
CA LEU A 362 -13.44 -28.46 7.52
C LEU A 362 -13.17 -27.79 8.88
N ILE A 363 -13.28 -26.45 8.95
CA ILE A 363 -13.12 -25.69 10.19
C ILE A 363 -14.40 -25.74 11.01
N THR A 364 -14.26 -26.11 12.29
CA THR A 364 -15.38 -26.27 13.22
C THR A 364 -15.23 -25.37 14.46
N ASP A 365 -16.16 -25.48 15.41
CA ASP A 365 -16.03 -24.87 16.74
C ASP A 365 -14.72 -25.25 17.47
N ILE A 366 -14.08 -26.37 17.12
CA ILE A 366 -12.81 -26.82 17.73
C ILE A 366 -11.69 -25.83 17.42
N THR A 367 -11.61 -25.30 16.20
CA THR A 367 -10.68 -24.21 15.84
C THR A 367 -10.83 -23.01 16.79
N LEU A 368 -12.06 -22.63 17.14
CA LEU A 368 -12.29 -21.52 18.07
C LEU A 368 -11.85 -21.84 19.49
N GLU A 369 -11.91 -23.10 19.92
CA GLU A 369 -11.36 -23.54 21.20
C GLU A 369 -9.83 -23.48 21.20
N HIS A 370 -9.18 -23.88 20.10
CA HIS A 370 -7.73 -23.79 19.93
C HIS A 370 -7.22 -22.36 19.90
N LEU A 371 -7.90 -21.44 19.23
CA LEU A 371 -7.50 -20.04 19.11
C LEU A 371 -7.62 -19.23 20.41
N LYS A 372 -8.23 -19.79 21.47
CA LYS A 372 -8.24 -19.16 22.81
C LYS A 372 -6.84 -18.93 23.38
N SER A 373 -5.86 -19.76 23.00
CA SER A 373 -4.46 -19.56 23.43
C SER A 373 -3.80 -18.34 22.81
N CYS A 374 -4.33 -17.80 21.71
CA CYS A 374 -3.78 -16.68 20.98
C CYS A 374 -4.19 -15.34 21.61
N GLN A 375 -3.49 -14.92 22.67
CA GLN A 375 -3.87 -13.74 23.48
C GLN A 375 -3.77 -12.40 22.74
N ARG A 376 -3.04 -12.35 21.63
CA ARG A 376 -2.91 -11.15 20.78
C ARG A 376 -3.85 -11.15 19.57
N LEU A 377 -4.76 -12.11 19.47
CA LEU A 377 -5.64 -12.25 18.33
C LEU A 377 -6.69 -11.13 18.31
N GLU A 378 -6.65 -10.29 17.28
CA GLU A 378 -7.50 -9.12 17.11
C GLU A 378 -8.64 -9.37 16.13
N ARG A 379 -8.40 -10.22 15.10
CA ARG A 379 -9.37 -10.47 14.03
C ARG A 379 -9.37 -11.93 13.58
N ILE A 380 -10.57 -12.50 13.44
CA ILE A 380 -10.79 -13.79 12.76
C ILE A 380 -11.89 -13.62 11.72
N GLU A 381 -11.65 -14.10 10.50
CA GLU A 381 -12.65 -14.17 9.42
C GLU A 381 -13.02 -15.63 9.14
N LEU A 382 -14.32 -15.93 9.16
CA LEU A 382 -14.94 -17.27 9.12
C LEU A 382 -16.19 -17.28 8.21
N TYR A 383 -16.22 -16.42 7.19
CA TYR A 383 -17.29 -16.43 6.19
C TYR A 383 -17.34 -17.81 5.52
N ASP A 384 -18.55 -18.35 5.38
CA ASP A 384 -18.81 -19.67 4.79
C ASP A 384 -18.13 -20.88 5.47
N CYS A 385 -17.64 -20.76 6.71
CA CYS A 385 -17.29 -21.89 7.58
C CYS A 385 -18.56 -22.52 8.19
N GLN A 386 -19.28 -23.34 7.43
CA GLN A 386 -20.62 -23.82 7.81
C GLN A 386 -20.67 -24.67 9.09
N GLN A 387 -19.56 -25.27 9.51
CA GLN A 387 -19.48 -26.06 10.74
C GLN A 387 -19.17 -25.23 12.00
N VAL A 388 -18.90 -23.93 11.84
CA VAL A 388 -18.74 -22.99 12.96
C VAL A 388 -20.11 -22.52 13.42
N THR A 389 -20.37 -22.62 14.72
CA THR A 389 -21.65 -22.28 15.32
C THR A 389 -21.65 -20.91 15.97
N ARG A 390 -22.84 -20.30 16.10
CA ARG A 390 -23.04 -19.09 16.91
C ARG A 390 -22.61 -19.30 18.37
N ALA A 391 -22.69 -20.53 18.88
CA ALA A 391 -22.29 -20.84 20.25
C ALA A 391 -20.76 -20.81 20.39
N GLY A 392 -20.01 -21.38 19.44
CA GLY A 392 -18.55 -21.30 19.40
C GLY A 392 -18.05 -19.86 19.37
N ILE A 393 -18.63 -19.03 18.49
CA ILE A 393 -18.27 -17.61 18.40
C ILE A 393 -18.56 -16.86 19.70
N LYS A 394 -19.68 -17.14 20.37
CA LYS A 394 -19.95 -16.57 21.69
C LYS A 394 -18.92 -16.99 22.73
N ARG A 395 -18.47 -18.25 22.73
CA ARG A 395 -17.46 -18.76 23.68
C ARG A 395 -16.10 -18.08 23.48
N ILE A 396 -15.63 -17.90 22.24
CA ILE A 396 -14.35 -17.24 21.99
C ILE A 396 -14.40 -15.74 22.33
N ARG A 397 -15.48 -15.02 21.99
CA ARG A 397 -15.66 -13.61 22.38
C ARG A 397 -15.75 -13.40 23.89
N ALA A 398 -16.28 -14.38 24.61
CA ALA A 398 -16.27 -14.35 26.08
C ALA A 398 -14.85 -14.53 26.66
N HIS A 399 -13.96 -15.23 25.95
CA HIS A 399 -12.57 -15.43 26.36
C HIS A 399 -11.65 -14.28 25.92
N LEU A 400 -11.88 -13.73 24.72
CA LEU A 400 -11.13 -12.64 24.11
C LEU A 400 -12.10 -11.49 23.80
N PRO A 401 -12.35 -10.55 24.73
CA PRO A 401 -13.43 -9.56 24.59
C PRO A 401 -13.24 -8.58 23.42
N GLU A 402 -11.98 -8.24 23.10
CA GLU A 402 -11.64 -7.27 22.06
C GLU A 402 -11.56 -7.89 20.65
N ILE A 403 -11.77 -9.21 20.53
CA ILE A 403 -11.63 -9.91 19.25
C ILE A 403 -12.78 -9.58 18.29
N LYS A 404 -12.43 -9.25 17.05
CA LYS A 404 -13.38 -9.07 15.96
C LYS A 404 -13.52 -10.40 15.21
N VAL A 405 -14.65 -11.08 15.43
CA VAL A 405 -15.02 -12.28 14.66
C VAL A 405 -16.01 -11.89 13.57
N HIS A 406 -15.61 -12.03 12.32
CA HIS A 406 -16.44 -11.83 11.15
C HIS A 406 -16.92 -13.17 10.62
N ALA A 407 -18.23 -13.38 10.62
CA ALA A 407 -18.86 -14.61 10.12
C ALA A 407 -20.27 -14.28 9.62
N TYR A 408 -20.71 -14.95 8.56
CA TYR A 408 -22.07 -14.84 8.08
C TYR A 408 -22.92 -16.00 8.61
N PHE A 409 -24.00 -15.69 9.32
CA PHE A 409 -25.04 -16.66 9.64
C PHE A 409 -26.29 -16.24 8.91
N ALA A 410 -26.62 -16.96 7.84
CA ALA A 410 -27.88 -16.75 7.15
C ALA A 410 -29.03 -16.72 8.18
N PRO A 411 -29.94 -15.72 8.11
CA PRO A 411 -31.14 -15.77 8.93
C PRO A 411 -31.89 -17.06 8.63
N VAL A 412 -32.48 -17.67 9.68
CA VAL A 412 -33.26 -18.90 9.55
C VAL A 412 -34.31 -18.66 8.47
N THR A 413 -34.32 -19.49 7.42
CA THR A 413 -35.34 -19.41 6.37
C THR A 413 -36.70 -19.52 7.07
N PRO A 414 -37.61 -18.55 6.91
CA PRO A 414 -38.93 -18.64 7.54
C PRO A 414 -39.55 -19.98 7.16
N PRO A 415 -40.18 -20.71 8.10
CA PRO A 415 -40.85 -21.96 7.76
C PRO A 415 -41.84 -21.69 6.62
N PRO A 416 -41.97 -22.60 5.64
CA PRO A 416 -42.92 -22.42 4.56
C PRO A 416 -44.30 -22.18 5.18
N SER A 417 -44.89 -21.03 4.89
CA SER A 417 -46.21 -20.66 5.39
C SER A 417 -47.20 -21.74 4.96
N VAL A 418 -47.65 -22.57 5.90
CA VAL A 418 -48.66 -23.62 5.69
C VAL A 418 -50.02 -22.94 5.56
N HIS A 419 -50.26 -22.20 4.49
CA HIS A 419 -51.57 -21.63 4.17
C HIS A 419 -51.86 -21.86 2.68
N GLY A 420 -52.79 -22.79 2.44
CA GLY A 420 -53.80 -22.74 1.37
C GLY A 420 -53.31 -22.71 -0.08
N GLY A 421 -53.72 -23.73 -0.83
CA GLY A 421 -53.49 -23.83 -2.28
C GLY A 421 -53.88 -22.57 -3.05
N GLY A 422 -52.91 -22.08 -3.82
CA GLY A 422 -53.09 -21.09 -4.88
C GLY A 422 -51.83 -21.11 -5.73
N GLN A 423 -51.98 -21.38 -7.04
CA GLN A 423 -50.88 -21.45 -7.99
C GLN A 423 -49.97 -20.22 -7.87
N ARG A 424 -48.70 -20.44 -7.49
CA ARG A 424 -47.69 -19.38 -7.42
C ARG A 424 -46.89 -19.36 -8.71
N LEU A 425 -47.13 -18.37 -9.56
CA LEU A 425 -46.19 -17.94 -10.59
C LEU A 425 -44.93 -17.37 -9.91
N CYS A 426 -43.73 -17.85 -10.29
CA CYS A 426 -42.45 -17.26 -9.88
C CYS A 426 -42.36 -15.85 -10.49
N ARG A 427 -42.15 -14.81 -9.67
CA ARG A 427 -41.83 -13.44 -10.14
C ARG A 427 -40.39 -13.30 -10.70
N CYS A 428 -39.78 -14.44 -11.03
CA CYS A 428 -38.41 -14.59 -11.49
C CYS A 428 -38.32 -14.53 -13.02
N CYS A 429 -39.46 -14.47 -13.72
CA CYS A 429 -39.57 -14.50 -15.18
C CYS A 429 -40.09 -13.19 -15.80
N VAL A 430 -39.92 -12.03 -15.15
CA VAL A 430 -40.30 -10.72 -15.72
C VAL A 430 -39.10 -9.77 -15.90
N ILE A 431 -37.88 -10.26 -15.71
CA ILE A 431 -36.67 -9.53 -16.13
C ILE A 431 -35.77 -10.52 -16.87
N LEU A 432 -36.18 -10.87 -18.09
CA LEU A 432 -35.33 -11.23 -19.22
C LEU A 432 -35.96 -10.61 -20.47
#